data_AF-A0A972TLV7-F1
#
_entry.id   AF-A0A972TLV7-F1
#
_cell.length_a   1.000
_cell.length_b   1.000
_cell.length_c   1.000
_cell.angle_alpha   90.00
_cell.angle_beta   90.00
_cell.angle_gamma   90.00
#
_symmetry.space_group_name_H-M   'P 1'
#
loop_
_entity.id
_entity.type
_entity.pdbx_description
1 polymer ?
#
loop_
_entity_poly.entity_id
_entity_poly.type
_entity_poly.pdbx_seq_one_letter_code
_entity_poly.pdbx_strand_id
1 'polypeptide(L)'
;MKQLKFPLESIDCRYYHACGAPMCPKDVNFGRYLWFPSEPVCRLKMVPDWVRKQRKIAKLSNIDTNKYFTLRMLNSIEKVARGTEGIDPEYLGGEKLWLSRHSRRKAKCEATPPETGTDSEIILEIDEGTYSMFF
;
A
#
# COMPACT_ATOMS: atom_id res chain seq x y z
N MET A 1 -39.08 19.13 -11.79
CA MET A 1 -37.77 18.46 -11.70
C MET A 1 -37.76 17.63 -10.43
N LYS A 2 -37.77 16.30 -10.54
CA LYS A 2 -37.87 15.41 -9.38
C LYS A 2 -36.49 15.34 -8.71
N GLN A 3 -36.35 15.99 -7.55
CA GLN A 3 -35.19 15.78 -6.70
C GLN A 3 -35.18 14.32 -6.25
N LEU A 4 -34.15 13.58 -6.64
CA LEU A 4 -33.87 12.27 -6.09
C LEU A 4 -33.47 12.48 -4.63
N LYS A 5 -34.42 12.31 -3.71
CA LYS A 5 -34.13 12.14 -2.29
C LYS A 5 -33.44 10.79 -2.14
N PHE A 6 -32.12 10.77 -2.28
CA PHE A 6 -31.33 9.67 -1.75
C PHE A 6 -31.59 9.65 -0.24
N PRO A 7 -31.95 8.50 0.35
CA PRO A 7 -31.98 8.37 1.80
C PRO A 7 -30.53 8.44 2.27
N LEU A 8 -30.04 9.65 2.50
CA LEU A 8 -28.92 9.88 3.38
C LEU A 8 -29.44 9.47 4.76
N GLU A 9 -29.32 8.18 5.09
CA GLU A 9 -29.17 7.78 6.47
C GLU A 9 -28.21 8.78 7.09
N SER A 10 -28.67 9.49 8.12
CA SER A 10 -27.92 10.58 8.73
C SER A 10 -26.49 10.11 8.94
N ILE A 11 -25.56 10.62 8.14
CA ILE A 11 -24.16 10.28 8.30
C ILE A 11 -23.80 10.86 9.66
N ASP A 12 -23.75 10.03 10.69
CA ASP A 12 -23.40 10.45 12.04
C ASP A 12 -21.95 10.88 12.04
N CYS A 13 -21.76 12.15 11.70
CA CYS A 13 -20.50 12.82 11.57
C CYS A 13 -20.71 14.26 12.00
N ARG A 14 -20.20 14.58 13.20
CA ARG A 14 -20.20 15.94 13.76
C ARG A 14 -19.64 17.00 12.82
N TYR A 15 -18.78 16.61 11.88
CA TYR A 15 -18.12 17.54 10.95
C TYR A 15 -18.76 17.56 9.57
N TYR A 16 -19.90 16.90 9.32
CA TYR A 16 -20.48 16.72 7.99
C TYR A 16 -20.53 18.03 7.16
N HIS A 17 -21.08 19.11 7.72
CA HIS A 17 -21.20 20.40 7.02
C HIS A 17 -19.89 21.19 6.88
N ALA A 18 -18.82 20.82 7.60
CA ALA A 18 -17.56 21.55 7.64
C ALA A 18 -16.34 20.70 7.21
N CYS A 19 -16.57 19.45 6.80
CA CYS A 19 -15.51 18.52 6.42
C CYS A 19 -15.18 18.69 4.94
N GLY A 20 -14.20 19.54 4.64
CA GLY A 20 -13.70 19.73 3.28
C GLY A 20 -12.74 18.64 2.78
N ALA A 21 -12.62 17.50 3.48
CA ALA A 21 -11.64 16.48 3.16
C ALA A 21 -12.07 15.67 1.91
N PRO A 22 -11.29 15.68 0.81
CA PRO A 22 -11.68 15.02 -0.44
C PRO A 22 -11.72 13.49 -0.30
N MET A 23 -10.82 12.93 0.51
CA MET A 23 -10.85 11.52 0.90
C MET A 23 -11.43 11.34 2.30
N CYS A 24 -12.74 11.56 2.44
CA CYS A 24 -13.43 11.35 3.71
C CYS A 24 -13.78 9.86 3.92
N PRO A 25 -13.52 9.26 5.09
CA PRO A 25 -13.86 7.85 5.36
C PRO A 25 -15.36 7.58 5.48
N LYS A 26 -16.19 8.63 5.56
CA LYS A 26 -17.66 8.55 5.56
C LYS A 26 -18.27 8.79 4.17
N ASP A 27 -17.45 9.17 3.18
CA ASP A 27 -17.87 9.18 1.79
C ASP A 27 -17.91 7.73 1.28
N VAL A 28 -18.70 7.44 0.25
CA VAL A 28 -18.69 6.14 -0.45
C VAL A 28 -17.69 6.12 -1.60
N ASN A 29 -17.29 7.30 -2.09
CA ASN A 29 -16.45 7.43 -3.29
C ASN A 29 -14.98 7.71 -3.00
N PHE A 30 -14.54 7.75 -1.73
CA PHE A 30 -13.16 8.12 -1.33
C PHE A 30 -12.05 7.36 -2.10
N GLY A 31 -12.31 6.12 -2.51
CA GLY A 31 -11.35 5.30 -3.25
C GLY A 31 -11.04 5.78 -4.68
N ARG A 32 -11.84 6.70 -5.23
CA ARG A 32 -11.66 7.27 -6.58
C ARG A 32 -10.95 8.63 -6.57
N TYR A 33 -10.77 9.23 -5.39
CA TYR A 33 -10.13 10.54 -5.27
C TYR A 33 -8.62 10.41 -5.16
N LEU A 34 -7.95 11.41 -5.72
CA LEU A 34 -6.56 11.72 -5.43
C LEU A 34 -6.52 12.65 -4.23
N TRP A 35 -5.48 12.56 -3.41
CA TRP A 35 -5.26 13.49 -2.32
C TRP A 35 -3.89 14.14 -2.41
N PHE A 36 -3.85 15.47 -2.29
CA PHE A 36 -2.63 16.25 -2.23
C PHE A 36 -2.31 16.66 -0.79
N PRO A 37 -1.03 16.74 -0.37
CA PRO A 37 -0.66 17.18 0.98
C PRO A 37 -1.15 18.58 1.36
N SER A 38 -1.42 19.44 0.38
CA SER A 38 -2.03 20.76 0.56
C SER A 38 -3.52 20.70 0.91
N GLU A 39 -4.19 19.58 0.62
CA GLU A 39 -5.63 19.43 0.85
C GLU A 39 -5.95 19.02 2.29
N PRO A 40 -7.11 19.47 2.81
CA PRO A 40 -7.54 19.14 4.15
C PRO A 40 -7.77 17.63 4.35
N VAL A 41 -7.41 17.14 5.53
CA VAL A 41 -7.64 15.75 5.95
C VAL A 41 -8.82 15.68 6.91
N CYS A 42 -9.59 14.58 6.88
CA CYS A 42 -10.71 14.37 7.80
C CYS A 42 -10.27 14.53 9.26
N ARG A 43 -11.13 15.12 10.11
CA ARG A 43 -10.85 15.45 11.52
C ARG A 43 -11.43 14.46 12.54
N LEU A 44 -12.16 13.44 12.09
CA LEU A 44 -12.75 12.43 12.97
C LEU A 44 -11.68 11.72 13.81
N LYS A 45 -11.95 11.44 15.10
CA LYS A 45 -10.96 10.78 15.96
C LYS A 45 -10.75 9.32 15.56
N MET A 46 -11.85 8.58 15.39
CA MET A 46 -11.85 7.20 14.94
C MET A 46 -11.87 7.17 13.41
N VAL A 47 -10.72 6.85 12.83
CA VAL A 47 -10.52 6.81 11.39
C VAL A 47 -9.63 5.63 10.99
N PRO A 48 -9.76 5.13 9.76
CA PRO A 48 -8.85 4.12 9.21
C PRO A 48 -7.39 4.59 9.19
N ASP A 49 -6.47 3.62 9.11
CA ASP A 49 -5.04 3.91 9.15
C ASP A 49 -4.56 4.79 7.99
N TRP A 50 -5.15 4.70 6.80
CA TRP A 50 -4.80 5.56 5.68
C TRP A 50 -5.06 7.04 5.96
N VAL A 51 -6.13 7.39 6.70
CA VAL A 51 -6.40 8.77 7.14
C VAL A 51 -5.33 9.22 8.14
N ARG A 52 -4.93 8.34 9.06
CA ARG A 52 -3.84 8.63 10.01
C ARG A 52 -2.53 8.90 9.27
N LYS A 53 -2.27 8.17 8.18
CA LYS A 53 -1.10 8.40 7.31
C LYS A 53 -1.18 9.74 6.58
N GLN A 54 -2.33 10.12 6.03
CA GLN A 54 -2.53 11.47 5.46
C GLN A 54 -2.17 12.57 6.46
N ARG A 55 -2.66 12.47 7.71
CA ARG A 55 -2.32 13.44 8.78
C ARG A 55 -0.83 13.49 9.09
N LYS A 56 -0.14 12.35 9.04
CA LYS A 56 1.31 12.29 9.28
C LYS A 56 2.07 12.92 8.10
N ILE A 57 1.68 12.60 6.87
CA ILE A 57 2.29 13.12 5.65
C ILE A 57 2.11 14.65 5.56
N ALA A 58 0.91 15.16 5.84
CA ALA A 58 0.63 16.60 5.83
C ALA A 58 1.43 17.40 6.89
N LYS A 59 2.02 16.72 7.88
CA LYS A 59 2.89 17.33 8.90
C LYS A 59 4.38 17.21 8.57
N LEU A 60 4.75 16.51 7.51
CA LEU A 60 6.15 16.43 7.07
C LEU A 60 6.55 17.77 6.46
N SER A 61 7.68 18.33 6.91
CA SER A 61 8.17 19.62 6.41
C SER A 61 8.77 19.55 5.02
N ASN A 62 9.12 18.34 4.54
CA ASN A 62 9.83 18.11 3.29
C ASN A 62 8.96 17.43 2.22
N ILE A 63 7.64 17.46 2.40
CA ILE A 63 6.71 16.87 1.45
C ILE A 63 6.43 17.86 0.31
N ASP A 64 6.44 17.35 -0.92
CA ASP A 64 6.00 18.12 -2.08
C ASP A 64 4.47 18.18 -2.11
N THR A 65 3.92 19.38 -2.01
CA THR A 65 2.48 19.62 -1.99
C THR A 65 1.80 19.45 -3.34
N ASN A 66 2.57 19.44 -4.44
CA ASN A 66 2.05 19.29 -5.80
C ASN A 66 1.92 17.83 -6.22
N LYS A 67 2.42 16.89 -5.40
CA LYS A 67 2.35 15.46 -5.65
C LYS A 67 1.15 14.84 -4.95
N TYR A 68 0.50 13.91 -5.63
CA TYR A 68 -0.69 13.25 -5.10
C TYR A 68 -0.39 11.88 -4.49
N PHE A 69 -1.32 11.42 -3.68
CA PHE A 69 -1.39 10.06 -3.16
C PHE A 69 -2.77 9.47 -3.46
N THR A 70 -2.80 8.20 -3.83
CA THR A 70 -4.04 7.41 -3.94
C THR A 70 -4.29 6.61 -2.66
N LEU A 71 -5.51 6.11 -2.50
CA LEU A 71 -5.84 5.19 -1.40
C LEU A 71 -4.91 3.97 -1.37
N ARG A 72 -4.60 3.41 -2.55
CA ARG A 72 -3.74 2.22 -2.68
C ARG A 72 -2.33 2.51 -2.20
N MET A 73 -1.79 3.68 -2.56
CA MET A 73 -0.48 4.12 -2.07
C MET A 73 -0.50 4.25 -0.55
N LEU A 74 -1.46 4.98 0.02
CA LEU A 74 -1.57 5.17 1.47
C LEU A 74 -1.70 3.85 2.22
N ASN A 75 -2.42 2.87 1.68
CA ASN A 75 -2.52 1.54 2.29
C ASN A 75 -1.19 0.78 2.24
N SER A 76 -0.42 0.90 1.16
CA SER A 76 0.86 0.21 1.01
C SER A 76 2.00 0.77 1.86
N ILE A 77 1.94 2.04 2.29
CA ILE A 77 2.94 2.66 3.16
C ILE A 77 2.87 2.00 4.55
N GLU A 78 3.94 1.35 4.99
CA GLU A 78 3.99 0.77 6.34
C GLU A 78 4.26 1.86 7.39
N LYS A 79 5.29 2.68 7.14
CA LYS A 79 5.69 3.78 8.02
C LYS A 79 5.88 5.05 7.21
N VAL A 80 5.22 6.13 7.63
CA VAL A 80 5.43 7.46 7.08
C VAL A 80 6.79 7.97 7.57
N ALA A 81 7.71 8.22 6.65
CA ALA A 81 9.08 8.66 6.93
C ALA A 81 9.41 9.90 6.09
N ARG A 82 10.55 10.54 6.35
CA ARG A 82 10.99 11.72 5.59
C ARG A 82 11.17 11.41 4.09
N GLY A 83 11.47 10.17 3.71
CA GLY A 83 11.56 9.76 2.30
C GLY A 83 10.22 9.43 1.63
N THR A 84 9.07 9.68 2.28
CA THR A 84 7.76 9.45 1.68
C THR A 84 7.46 10.54 0.66
N GLU A 85 7.26 10.14 -0.60
CA GLU A 85 7.01 11.05 -1.70
C GLU A 85 5.81 10.57 -2.53
N GLY A 86 5.01 11.52 -3.00
CA GLY A 86 3.84 11.26 -3.85
C GLY A 86 4.21 11.08 -5.31
N ILE A 87 3.20 11.10 -6.18
CA ILE A 87 3.37 11.00 -7.62
C ILE A 87 3.02 12.35 -8.26
N ASP A 88 3.74 12.70 -9.32
CA ASP A 88 3.44 13.87 -10.13
C ASP A 88 2.15 13.65 -10.95
N PRO A 89 1.16 14.56 -10.89
CA PRO A 89 -0.07 14.47 -11.69
C PRO A 89 0.18 14.36 -13.21
N GLU A 90 1.29 14.87 -13.73
CA GLU A 90 1.62 14.80 -15.15
C GLU A 90 2.13 13.41 -15.57
N TYR A 91 2.60 12.62 -14.62
CA TYR A 91 3.20 11.32 -14.91
C TYR A 91 2.15 10.20 -14.99
N LEU A 92 1.66 9.96 -16.22
CA LEU A 92 0.74 8.88 -16.53
C LEU A 92 1.34 7.50 -16.16
N GLY A 93 0.58 6.69 -15.42
CA GLY A 93 1.03 5.38 -14.95
C GLY A 93 1.96 5.42 -13.74
N GLY A 94 2.20 6.60 -13.17
CA GLY A 94 3.02 6.77 -11.97
C GLY A 94 2.58 5.90 -10.80
N GLU A 95 1.28 5.67 -10.62
CA GLU A 95 0.77 4.83 -9.53
C GLU A 95 1.29 3.40 -9.63
N LYS A 96 1.24 2.80 -10.82
CA LYS A 96 1.71 1.42 -11.04
C LYS A 96 3.21 1.32 -10.77
N LEU A 97 3.99 2.29 -11.23
CA LEU A 97 5.43 2.32 -11.00
C LEU A 97 5.75 2.49 -9.52
N TRP A 98 5.08 3.44 -8.85
CA TRP A 98 5.25 3.73 -7.44
C TRP A 98 4.92 2.50 -6.58
N LEU A 99 3.80 1.83 -6.86
CA LEU A 99 3.41 0.59 -6.18
C LEU A 99 4.41 -0.53 -6.42
N SER A 100 4.93 -0.68 -7.65
CA SER A 100 5.94 -1.72 -7.96
C SER A 100 7.27 -1.53 -7.21
N ARG A 101 7.63 -0.29 -6.89
CA ARG A 101 8.84 0.02 -6.11
C ARG A 101 8.63 -0.31 -4.63
N HIS A 102 7.44 -0.02 -4.11
CA HIS A 102 7.11 -0.25 -2.70
C HIS A 102 6.78 -1.71 -2.40
N SER A 103 6.22 -2.48 -3.34
CA SER A 103 6.02 -3.93 -3.20
C SER A 103 7.35 -4.70 -3.21
N ARG A 104 8.31 -4.29 -4.04
CA ARG A 104 9.65 -4.90 -4.07
C ARG A 104 10.42 -4.75 -2.76
N ARG A 105 10.19 -3.65 -2.02
CA ARG A 105 10.78 -3.46 -0.68
C ARG A 105 10.20 -4.44 0.33
N LYS A 106 8.90 -4.76 0.24
CA LYS A 106 8.28 -5.80 1.08
C LYS A 106 8.87 -7.17 0.78
N ALA A 107 8.93 -7.55 -0.50
CA ALA A 107 9.47 -8.85 -0.90
C ALA A 107 10.95 -9.03 -0.53
N LYS A 108 11.76 -7.96 -0.59
CA LYS A 108 13.18 -8.03 -0.21
C LYS A 108 13.41 -8.19 1.30
N CYS A 109 12.47 -7.76 2.14
CA CYS A 109 12.52 -7.98 3.59
C CYS A 109 12.00 -9.36 4.01
N GLU A 110 11.24 -10.04 3.14
CA GLU A 110 10.66 -11.36 3.37
C GLU A 110 11.46 -12.48 2.69
N ALA A 111 12.59 -12.15 2.08
CA ALA A 111 13.59 -13.12 1.65
C ALA A 111 14.48 -13.50 2.85
N THR A 112 14.00 -14.44 3.66
CA THR A 112 14.87 -15.27 4.50
C THR A 112 15.91 -15.92 3.58
N PRO A 113 17.22 -15.90 3.91
CA PRO A 113 18.22 -16.63 3.14
C PRO A 113 17.86 -18.12 3.12
N PRO A 114 17.95 -18.84 1.98
CA PRO A 114 18.02 -20.29 2.05
C PRO A 114 19.27 -20.63 2.86
N GLU A 115 19.04 -21.24 4.01
CA GLU A 115 20.05 -21.83 4.87
C GLU A 115 20.94 -22.76 4.03
N THR A 116 22.17 -22.31 3.79
CA THR A 116 23.25 -23.15 3.25
C THR A 116 23.67 -24.12 4.34
N GLY A 117 23.00 -25.27 4.40
CA GLY A 117 23.46 -26.44 5.14
C GLY A 117 24.26 -27.34 4.20
N THR A 118 25.58 -27.17 4.18
CA THR A 118 26.51 -28.23 3.81
C THR A 118 26.60 -29.21 4.97
N ASP A 119 26.41 -30.51 4.69
CA ASP A 119 27.03 -31.68 5.34
C ASP A 119 26.34 -32.89 4.68
N SER A 120 26.95 -33.58 3.71
CA SER A 120 28.11 -34.47 3.76
C SER A 120 27.65 -35.92 3.55
N GLU A 121 28.30 -36.58 2.58
CA GLU A 121 28.44 -38.04 2.43
C GLU A 121 27.18 -38.86 2.09
N ILE A 122 26.93 -39.03 0.79
CA ILE A 122 26.41 -40.31 0.28
C ILE A 122 27.61 -41.07 -0.27
N ILE A 123 28.05 -42.04 0.52
CA ILE A 123 29.02 -43.06 0.17
C ILE A 123 28.48 -43.85 -1.03
N LEU A 124 29.34 -43.99 -2.05
CA LEU A 124 29.18 -44.94 -3.14
C LEU A 124 29.30 -46.36 -2.59
N GLU A 125 28.19 -47.07 -2.42
CA GLU A 125 28.20 -48.53 -2.37
C GLU A 125 28.15 -49.05 -3.82
N ILE A 126 29.31 -49.47 -4.29
CA ILE A 126 29.50 -50.32 -5.46
C ILE A 126 29.30 -51.75 -4.95
N ASP A 127 28.13 -52.33 -5.21
CA ASP A 127 27.97 -53.78 -5.13
C ASP A 127 28.28 -54.39 -6.50
N GLU A 128 29.41 -55.08 -6.55
CA GLU A 128 29.80 -55.93 -7.66
C GLU A 128 28.89 -57.17 -7.74
N GLY A 129 28.48 -57.50 -8.96
CA GLY A 129 28.31 -58.89 -9.36
C GLY A 129 26.91 -59.48 -9.20
N THR A 130 26.19 -59.56 -10.31
CA THR A 130 25.86 -60.89 -10.86
C THR A 130 25.49 -60.80 -12.33
N TYR A 131 26.34 -61.44 -13.12
CA TYR A 131 26.16 -61.84 -14.49
C TYR A 131 24.99 -62.82 -14.62
N SER A 132 23.99 -62.51 -15.45
CA SER A 132 23.12 -63.52 -16.06
C SER A 132 22.58 -63.02 -17.40
N MET A 133 23.30 -63.35 -18.47
CA MET A 133 22.74 -63.42 -19.82
C MET A 133 21.86 -64.67 -19.89
N PHE A 134 20.58 -64.51 -20.22
CA PHE A 134 19.81 -65.56 -20.88
C PHE A 134 19.23 -65.00 -22.18
N PHE A 135 19.34 -65.86 -23.19
CA PHE A 135 19.12 -65.69 -24.62
C PHE A 135 17.67 -65.38 -24.99
#